data_AF-A0A7W0FZM3-F1
#
_entry.id   AF-A0A7W0FZM3-F1
#
_cell.length_a   1.000
_cell.length_b   1.000
_cell.length_c   1.000
_cell.angle_alpha   90.00
_cell.angle_beta   90.00
_cell.angle_gamma   90.00
#
_symmetry.space_group_name_H-M   'P 1'
#
loop_
_entity.id
_entity.type
_entity.pdbx_description
1 polymer ?
#
loop_
_entity_poly.entity_id
_entity_poly.type
_entity_poly.pdbx_seq_one_letter_code
_entity_poly.pdbx_strand_id
1 'polypeptide(L)' 'VDRNGRLLGAQMVGREGVAQRIDVYAAALHAALKFEDIARLDLAYAPPFAPTIDPILRAAHEAAKKQ' A
#
# COMPACT_ATOMS: atom_id res chain seq x y z
N VAL A 1 8.43 -6.05 -7.48
CA VAL A 1 9.52 -5.07 -7.24
C VAL A 1 10.37 -5.01 -8.49
N ASP A 2 10.55 -3.82 -9.06
CA ASP A 2 11.65 -3.65 -10.01
C ASP A 2 12.99 -3.63 -9.25
N ARG A 3 14.12 -3.52 -9.97
CA ARG A 3 15.46 -3.45 -9.38
C ARG A 3 15.71 -2.21 -8.52
N ASN A 4 14.81 -1.22 -8.57
CA ASN A 4 14.91 0.05 -7.87
C ASN A 4 13.89 0.17 -6.72
N GLY A 5 13.11 -0.89 -6.45
CA GLY A 5 12.11 -0.93 -5.41
C GLY A 5 10.77 -0.25 -5.73
N ARG A 6 10.50 0.08 -7.00
CA ARG A 6 9.27 0.75 -7.43
C ARG A 6 8.07 -0.19 -7.41
N LEU A 7 6.91 0.39 -7.08
CA LEU A 7 5.62 -0.25 -7.26
C LEU A 7 5.34 -0.42 -8.76
N LEU A 8 5.02 -1.65 -9.18
CA LEU A 8 4.69 -1.98 -10.57
C LEU A 8 3.21 -2.33 -10.77
N GLY A 9 2.51 -2.63 -9.67
CA GLY A 9 1.12 -3.03 -9.66
C GLY A 9 0.74 -3.51 -8.27
N ALA A 10 -0.56 -3.57 -8.00
CA ALA A 10 -1.10 -4.12 -6.77
C ALA A 10 -2.41 -4.86 -7.08
N GLN A 11 -2.70 -5.85 -6.24
CA GLN A 11 -3.98 -6.54 -6.21
C GLN A 11 -4.42 -6.64 -4.77
N MET A 12 -5.71 -6.45 -4.53
CA MET A 12 -6.30 -6.59 -3.21
C MET A 12 -7.59 -7.39 -3.34
N VAL A 13 -7.80 -8.33 -2.41
CA VAL A 13 -8.98 -9.20 -2.37
C VAL A 13 -9.48 -9.23 -0.93
N GLY A 14 -10.79 -9.12 -0.76
CA GLY A 14 -11.44 -9.07 0.55
C GLY A 14 -12.92 -8.73 0.43
N ARG A 15 -13.67 -8.87 1.53
CA ARG A 15 -15.13 -8.71 1.52
C ARG A 15 -15.58 -7.25 1.45
N GLU A 16 -14.99 -6.37 2.24
CA GLU A 16 -15.40 -4.97 2.38
C GLU A 16 -14.17 -4.04 2.42
N GLY A 17 -14.34 -2.79 1.98
CA GLY A 17 -13.32 -1.71 2.05
C GLY A 17 -12.18 -1.83 1.03
N VAL A 18 -12.04 -2.96 0.35
CA VAL A 18 -10.95 -3.20 -0.63
C VAL A 18 -11.02 -2.26 -1.83
N ALA A 19 -12.22 -2.04 -2.36
CA ALA A 19 -12.43 -1.21 -3.55
C ALA A 19 -11.96 0.24 -3.37
N GLN A 20 -12.08 0.79 -2.16
CA GLN A 20 -11.62 2.16 -1.87
C GLN A 20 -10.11 2.20 -1.57
N ARG A 21 -9.59 1.16 -0.92
CA ARG A 21 -8.17 1.06 -0.55
C ARG A 21 -7.24 0.96 -1.74
N ILE A 22 -7.67 0.30 -2.82
CA ILE A 22 -6.84 0.11 -4.01
C ILE A 22 -6.43 1.45 -4.65
N ASP A 23 -7.20 2.52 -4.43
CA ASP A 23 -6.90 3.86 -4.94
C ASP A 23 -5.59 4.41 -4.38
N VAL A 24 -5.17 4.01 -3.17
CA VAL A 24 -3.85 4.37 -2.62
C VAL A 24 -2.73 3.79 -3.49
N TYR A 25 -2.87 2.53 -3.94
CA TYR A 25 -1.90 1.93 -4.84
C TYR A 25 -1.96 2.54 -6.25
N ALA A 26 -3.15 2.92 -6.73
CA ALA A 26 -3.28 3.65 -7.99
C ALA A 26 -2.57 5.01 -7.94
N ALA A 27 -2.75 5.78 -6.86
CA ALA A 27 -2.05 7.04 -6.63
C ALA A 27 -0.54 6.85 -6.50
N ALA A 28 -0.10 5.82 -5.76
CA ALA A 28 1.32 5.49 -5.61
C ALA A 28 1.97 5.08 -6.94
N LEU A 29 1.25 4.34 -7.79
CA LEU A 29 1.69 4.00 -9.15
C LEU A 29 1.86 5.26 -10.00
N HIS A 30 0.86 6.14 -10.00
CA HIS A 30 0.90 7.41 -10.72
C HIS A 30 2.09 8.28 -10.27
N ALA A 31 2.32 8.35 -8.96
CA ALA A 31 3.41 9.09 -8.34
C ALA A 31 4.76 8.37 -8.38
N ALA A 32 4.87 7.22 -9.06
CA ALA A 32 6.14 6.51 -9.24
C ALA A 32 6.82 6.07 -7.93
N LEU A 33 6.05 5.86 -6.85
CA LEU A 33 6.59 5.62 -5.51
C LEU A 33 7.28 4.26 -5.38
N LYS A 34 8.29 4.20 -4.49
CA LYS A 34 8.89 2.96 -4.01
C LYS A 34 8.11 2.36 -2.85
N PHE A 35 8.31 1.07 -2.58
CA PHE A 35 7.69 0.43 -1.42
C PHE A 35 8.09 1.06 -0.08
N GLU A 36 9.30 1.63 0.02
CA GLU A 36 9.73 2.38 1.21
C GLU A 36 8.98 3.70 1.40
N ASP A 37 8.59 4.36 0.31
CA ASP A 37 7.80 5.59 0.38
C ASP A 37 6.37 5.25 0.80
N ILE A 38 5.79 4.20 0.22
CA ILE A 38 4.44 3.71 0.53
C ILE A 38 4.37 3.27 2.01
N ALA A 39 5.39 2.59 2.50
CA ALA A 39 5.54 2.16 3.88
C ALA A 39 5.46 3.32 4.90
N ARG A 40 5.80 4.54 4.48
CA ARG A 40 5.83 5.75 5.32
C ARG A 40 4.62 6.66 5.11
N LEU A 41 3.65 6.27 4.28
CA LEU A 41 2.41 7.04 4.12
C LEU A 41 1.63 7.09 5.43
N ASP A 42 1.08 8.25 5.74
CA ASP A 42 0.19 8.44 6.89
C ASP A 42 -1.25 8.13 6.48
N LEU A 43 -1.61 6.84 6.56
CA LEU A 43 -2.96 6.38 6.27
C LEU A 43 -3.81 6.47 7.54
N ALA A 44 -5.00 7.04 7.40
CA ALA A 44 -5.88 7.30 8.54
C ALA A 44 -6.31 6.01 9.25
N TYR A 45 -6.20 6.02 10.58
CA TYR A 45 -6.87 5.05 11.44
C TYR A 45 -8.34 5.40 11.62
N ALA A 46 -9.23 4.42 11.40
CA ALA A 46 -10.66 4.59 11.62
C ALA A 46 -11.27 3.22 11.99
N PRO A 47 -11.48 2.84 13.26
CA PRO A 47 -11.86 1.49 13.67
C PRO A 47 -12.97 0.77 12.85
N PRO A 48 -14.04 1.44 12.39
CA PRO A 48 -15.04 0.79 11.52
C PRO A 48 -14.59 0.55 10.07
N PHE A 49 -13.55 1.24 9.58
CA PHE A 49 -13.13 1.24 8.18
C PHE A 49 -11.67 0.83 7.97
N ALA A 50 -10.76 1.25 8.85
CA ALA A 50 -9.32 1.08 8.80
C ALA A 50 -8.67 0.75 10.16
N PRO A 51 -7.87 -0.33 10.24
CA PRO A 51 -7.14 -0.71 11.45
C PRO A 51 -5.97 0.25 11.72
N THR A 52 -5.35 0.13 12.90
CA THR A 52 -4.20 0.98 13.29
C THR A 52 -3.02 0.86 12.33
N ILE A 53 -2.80 -0.32 11.74
CA ILE A 53 -1.82 -0.52 10.69
C ILE A 53 -2.56 -0.96 9.45
N ASP A 54 -2.66 -0.07 8.48
CA ASP A 54 -3.30 -0.35 7.21
C ASP A 54 -2.66 -1.59 6.54
N PRO A 55 -3.46 -2.51 5.97
CA PRO A 55 -2.93 -3.62 5.17
C PRO A 55 -1.97 -3.18 4.06
N ILE A 56 -2.16 -1.95 3.53
CA ILE A 56 -1.27 -1.34 2.53
C ILE A 56 0.12 -1.10 3.12
N LEU A 57 0.20 -0.45 4.28
CA LEU A 57 1.47 -0.18 4.96
C LEU A 57 2.19 -1.48 5.33
N ARG A 58 1.44 -2.47 5.82
CA ARG A 58 2.00 -3.79 6.15
C ARG A 58 2.56 -4.50 4.92
N ALA A 59 1.84 -4.51 3.81
CA ALA A 59 2.32 -5.13 2.57
C ALA A 59 3.54 -4.39 2.00
N ALA A 60 3.57 -3.06 2.06
CA ALA A 60 4.69 -2.25 1.63
C ALA A 60 5.95 -2.49 2.49
N HIS A 61 5.81 -2.59 3.82
CA HIS A 61 6.90 -2.97 4.72
C HIS A 61 7.51 -4.32 4.35
N GLU A 62 6.67 -5.33 4.10
CA GLU A 62 7.15 -6.67 3.72
C GLU A 62 7.78 -6.70 2.32
N ALA A 63 7.27 -5.90 1.38
CA ALA A 63 7.85 -5.78 0.04
C ALA A 63 9.21 -5.03 0.07
N ALA A 64 9.37 -4.02 0.93
CA ALA A 64 10.61 -3.28 1.09
C ALA A 64 11.75 -4.15 1.62
N LYS A 65 11.46 -5.11 2.52
CA LYS A 65 12.45 -6.07 3.04
C LYS A 65 13.02 -7.04 2.00
N LYS A 66 12.30 -7.26 0.90
CA LYS A 66 12.65 -8.25 -0.14
C LYS A 66 13.50 -7.67 -1.27
N GLN A 67 14.02 -6.44 -1.11
CA GLN A 67 14.99 -5.84 -2.01
C GLN A 67 16.39 -6.35 -1.70
#